data_AF-A0A963DKM7-F1
#
_entry.id   AF-A0A963DKM7-F1
#
_cell.length_a   1.000
_cell.length_b   1.000
_cell.length_c   1.000
_cell.angle_alpha   90.00
_cell.angle_beta   90.00
_cell.angle_gamma   90.00
#
_symmetry.space_group_name_H-M   'P 1'
#
loop_
_entity.id
_entity.type
_entity.pdbx_description
1 polymer ?
#
loop_
_entity_poly.entity_id
_entity_poly.type
_entity_poly.pdbx_seq_one_letter_code
_entity_poly.pdbx_strand_id
1 'polypeptide(L)' 'MTAIETAQGNCDCVYQYDYSTEVLMHYRCCLCNGWWSISDGPTDCTFYCPHCGECLTPAQYDHEPEYDPELGELLL' A
#
# COMPACT_ATOMS: atom_id res chain seq x y z
N MET A 1 47.05 45.75 -9.81
CA MET A 1 46.88 44.34 -9.40
C MET A 1 46.03 44.34 -8.15
N THR A 2 44.73 44.18 -8.31
CA THR A 2 43.76 44.05 -7.22
C THR A 2 43.42 42.58 -7.07
N ALA A 3 43.53 42.05 -5.85
CA ALA A 3 43.26 40.66 -5.52
C ALA A 3 41.82 40.30 -5.87
N ILE A 4 41.63 39.19 -6.57
CA ILE A 4 40.32 38.57 -6.80
C ILE A 4 40.03 37.77 -5.54
N GLU A 5 39.06 38.25 -4.75
CA GLU A 5 38.49 37.50 -3.64
C GLU A 5 37.84 36.24 -4.21
N THR A 6 38.40 35.08 -3.87
CA THR A 6 37.82 33.79 -4.22
C THR A 6 36.55 33.62 -3.38
N ALA A 7 35.41 34.03 -3.93
CA ALA A 7 34.12 33.60 -3.40
C ALA A 7 34.07 32.07 -3.52
N GLN A 8 34.19 31.37 -2.39
CA GLN A 8 33.74 29.99 -2.28
C GLN A 8 32.25 29.98 -2.61
N GLY A 9 31.94 29.70 -3.87
CA GLY A 9 30.59 29.34 -4.30
C GLY A 9 30.20 28.08 -3.56
N ASN A 10 29.36 28.25 -2.55
CA ASN A 10 28.77 27.18 -1.77
C ASN A 10 27.87 26.36 -2.71
N CYS A 11 28.39 25.28 -3.28
CA CYS A 11 27.59 24.30 -4.01
C CYS A 11 26.88 23.40 -3.00
N ASP A 12 25.90 23.96 -2.28
CA ASP A 12 24.92 23.21 -1.52
C ASP A 12 23.95 22.53 -2.50
N CYS A 13 24.41 21.47 -3.16
CA CYS A 13 23.52 20.52 -3.83
C CYS A 13 22.82 19.70 -2.74
N VAL A 14 21.80 20.29 -2.10
CA VAL A 14 20.93 19.55 -1.18
C VAL A 14 20.14 18.56 -2.04
N TYR A 15 20.56 17.30 -2.06
CA TYR A 15 19.81 16.22 -2.71
C TYR A 15 18.47 16.07 -1.99
N GLN A 16 17.42 16.59 -2.60
CA GLN A 16 16.05 16.45 -2.12
C GLN A 16 15.54 15.06 -2.54
N TYR A 17 15.06 14.27 -1.58
CA TYR A 17 14.40 13.00 -1.88
C TYR A 17 12.89 13.21 -1.98
N ASP A 18 12.25 12.45 -2.87
CA ASP A 18 10.80 12.34 -3.01
C ASP A 18 10.40 10.90 -2.68
N TYR A 19 9.27 10.72 -2.00
CA TYR A 19 8.76 9.40 -1.63
C TYR A 19 7.24 9.39 -1.67
N SER A 20 6.68 8.23 -1.98
CA SER A 20 5.26 7.95 -1.81
C SER A 20 5.09 6.68 -0.98
N THR A 21 4.02 6.63 -0.19
CA THR A 21 3.63 5.46 0.58
C THR A 21 2.44 4.81 -0.11
N GLU A 22 2.50 3.50 -0.30
CA GLU A 22 1.42 2.71 -0.89
C GLU A 22 1.12 1.49 -0.01
N VAL A 23 -0.14 1.04 -0.01
CA VAL A 23 -0.54 -0.20 0.65
C VAL A 23 -0.63 -1.31 -0.38
N LEU A 24 0.22 -2.34 -0.23
CA LEU A 24 0.22 -3.48 -1.14
C LEU A 24 -0.71 -4.60 -0.64
N MET A 25 -1.85 -4.75 -1.32
CA MET A 25 -2.83 -5.80 -1.04
C MET A 25 -2.48 -7.09 -1.77
N HIS A 26 -2.51 -8.22 -1.07
CA HIS A 26 -2.25 -9.54 -1.64
C HIS A 26 -3.55 -10.35 -1.71
N TYR A 27 -3.85 -10.87 -2.89
CA TYR A 27 -5.05 -11.64 -3.16
C TYR A 27 -4.67 -13.05 -3.59
N ARG A 28 -5.51 -14.02 -3.25
CA ARG A 28 -5.34 -15.41 -3.62
C ARG A 28 -6.61 -15.94 -4.28
N CYS A 29 -6.45 -16.60 -5.42
CA CYS A 29 -7.57 -17.25 -6.10
C CYS A 29 -7.87 -18.55 -5.38
N CYS A 30 -9.09 -18.71 -4.88
CA CYS A 30 -9.53 -19.95 -4.21
C CYS A 30 -9.61 -21.15 -5.16
N LEU A 31 -9.62 -20.93 -6.48
CA LEU A 31 -9.75 -22.00 -7.49
C LEU A 31 -8.40 -22.48 -8.00
N CYS A 32 -7.54 -21.57 -8.47
CA CYS A 32 -6.25 -21.93 -9.05
C CYS A 32 -5.08 -21.76 -8.08
N ASN A 33 -5.33 -21.25 -6.86
CA ASN A 33 -4.32 -20.94 -5.84
C ASN A 33 -3.24 -19.93 -6.27
N GLY A 34 -3.45 -19.23 -7.38
CA GLY A 34 -2.56 -18.17 -7.84
C GLY A 34 -2.66 -16.94 -6.96
N TRP A 35 -1.50 -16.35 -6.64
CA TRP A 35 -1.38 -15.09 -5.93
C TRP A 35 -1.19 -13.92 -6.89
N TRP A 36 -1.77 -12.77 -6.57
CA TRP A 36 -1.47 -11.49 -7.22
C TRP A 36 -1.60 -10.36 -6.21
N SER A 37 -1.07 -9.19 -6.57
CA SER A 37 -1.12 -8.02 -5.69
C SER A 37 -1.56 -6.78 -6.46
N ILE A 38 -2.22 -5.86 -5.76
CA ILE A 38 -2.62 -4.54 -6.28
C ILE A 38 -2.20 -3.49 -5.24
N SER A 39 -1.50 -2.45 -5.71
CA SER A 39 -1.17 -1.29 -4.89
C SER A 39 -2.41 -0.40 -4.74
N ASP A 40 -2.69 0.02 -3.50
CA ASP A 40 -3.84 0.84 -3.11
C ASP A 40 -5.18 0.31 -3.66
N GLY A 41 -5.28 -1.03 -3.75
CA GLY A 41 -6.44 -1.72 -4.30
C GLY A 41 -7.59 -1.85 -3.30
N PRO A 42 -8.86 -1.83 -3.76
CA PRO A 42 -10.02 -2.11 -2.91
C PRO A 42 -10.06 -3.57 -2.45
N THR A 43 -10.56 -3.82 -1.25
CA THR A 43 -10.76 -5.18 -0.69
C THR A 43 -12.19 -5.68 -0.84
N ASP A 44 -13.12 -4.79 -1.21
CA ASP A 44 -14.57 -4.98 -1.23
C ASP A 44 -15.16 -5.02 -2.66
N CYS A 45 -14.31 -5.22 -3.67
CA CYS A 45 -14.75 -5.29 -5.07
C CYS A 45 -14.44 -6.64 -5.75
N THR A 46 -15.21 -6.93 -6.79
CA THR A 46 -15.03 -8.12 -7.62
C THR A 46 -13.82 -7.98 -8.54
N PHE A 47 -12.97 -9.02 -8.60
CA PHE A 47 -11.81 -9.06 -9.48
C PHE A 47 -11.82 -10.29 -10.38
N TYR A 48 -11.27 -10.16 -11.59
CA TYR A 48 -10.95 -11.32 -12.42
C TYR A 48 -9.54 -11.82 -12.07
N CYS A 49 -9.43 -13.13 -11.79
CA CYS A 49 -8.15 -13.77 -11.53
C CYS A 49 -7.26 -13.68 -12.77
N PRO A 50 -6.04 -13.11 -12.70
CA PRO A 50 -5.15 -12.99 -13.86
C PRO A 50 -4.60 -14.35 -14.32
N HIS A 51 -4.66 -15.38 -13.48
CA HIS A 51 -4.11 -16.70 -13.77
C HIS A 51 -5.09 -17.63 -14.49
N CYS A 52 -6.37 -17.60 -14.10
CA CYS A 52 -7.39 -18.52 -14.65
C CYS A 52 -8.59 -17.82 -15.31
N GLY A 53 -8.70 -16.49 -15.20
CA GLY A 53 -9.78 -15.71 -15.78
C GLY A 53 -11.11 -15.76 -15.02
N GLU A 54 -11.18 -16.44 -13.88
CA GLU A 54 -12.42 -16.54 -13.10
C GLU A 54 -12.78 -15.22 -12.40
N CYS A 55 -14.07 -14.93 -12.32
CA CYS A 55 -14.62 -13.81 -11.56
C CYS A 55 -14.70 -14.14 -10.06
N LEU A 56 -13.96 -13.40 -9.23
CA LEU A 56 -13.86 -13.61 -7.79
C LEU A 56 -14.58 -12.49 -7.05
N THR A 57 -15.53 -12.85 -6.19
CA THR A 57 -16.19 -11.93 -5.27
C THR A 57 -15.35 -11.74 -4.00
N PRO A 58 -15.42 -10.56 -3.34
CA PRO A 58 -14.82 -10.36 -2.02
C PRO A 58 -15.27 -11.42 -1.02
N ALA A 59 -14.41 -11.74 -0.07
CA ALA A 59 -14.84 -12.50 1.10
C ALA A 59 -15.88 -11.67 1.85
N GLN A 60 -17.06 -12.25 2.09
CA GLN A 60 -18.00 -11.68 3.04
C GLN A 60 -17.50 -12.06 4.43
N TYR A 61 -17.08 -11.06 5.20
CA TYR A 61 -16.81 -11.24 6.61
C TYR A 61 -18.10 -10.86 7.33
N ASP A 62 -18.87 -11.89 7.69
CA ASP A 62 -20.22 -11.77 8.26
C ASP A 62 -20.22 -11.20 9.70
N HIS A 63 -19.04 -10.86 10.22
CA HIS A 63 -18.85 -10.33 11.56
C HIS A 63 -18.36 -8.89 11.46
N GLU A 64 -19.27 -7.93 11.68
CA GLU A 64 -18.83 -6.68 12.29
C GLU A 64 -18.22 -7.04 13.65
N PRO A 65 -17.02 -6.56 14.00
CA PRO A 65 -16.46 -6.86 15.29
C PRO A 65 -17.41 -6.34 16.36
N GLU A 66 -18.00 -7.24 17.16
CA GLU A 66 -18.77 -6.85 18.32
C GLU A 66 -17.80 -6.16 19.29
N TYR A 67 -18.00 -4.85 19.46
CA TYR A 67 -17.30 -4.09 20.48
C TYR A 67 -17.84 -4.52 21.84
N ASP A 68 -16.98 -5.11 22.68
CA ASP A 68 -17.31 -5.37 24.07
C ASP A 68 -16.96 -4.12 24.92
N PRO A 69 -17.96 -3.35 25.39
CA PRO A 69 -17.72 -2.17 26.22
C PRO A 69 -17.15 -2.48 27.60
N GLU A 70 -17.22 -3.73 28.08
CA GLU A 70 -16.64 -4.13 29.38
C GLU A 70 -15.15 -4.47 29.28
N LEU A 71 -14.70 -5.02 28.16
CA LEU A 71 -13.30 -5.36 27.93
C LEU A 71 -12.51 -4.27 27.19
N GLY A 72 -13.18 -3.36 26.50
CA GLY A 72 -12.52 -2.29 25.75
C GLY A 72 -11.67 -2.81 24.58
N GLU A 73 -11.94 -4.02 24.12
CA GLU A 73 -11.21 -4.67 23.02
C GLU A 73 -12.18 -5.13 21.93
N LEU A 74 -11.69 -5.19 20.69
CA LEU A 74 -12.41 -5.76 19.56
C LEU A 74 -12.27 -7.28 19.61
N LEU A 75 -13.39 -8.00 19.75
CA LEU A 75 -13.39 -9.46 19.71
C LEU A 75 -13.34 -9.93 18.24
N LEU A 76 -12.30 -10.70 17.91
CA LEU A 76 -12.08 -11.34 16.60
C LEU A 76 -12.74 -12.71 16.52
#